data_AF-A0A259CSM6-F1
#
_entry.id   AF-A0A259CSM6-F1
#
_cell.length_a   1.000
_cell.length_b   1.000
_cell.length_c   1.000
_cell.angle_alpha   90.00
_cell.angle_beta   90.00
_cell.angle_gamma   90.00
#
_symmetry.space_group_name_H-M   'P 1'
#
loop_
_entity.id
_entity.type
_entity.pdbx_description
1 polymer ?
#
loop_
_entity_poly.entity_id
_entity_poly.type
_entity_poly.pdbx_seq_one_letter_code
_entity_poly.pdbx_strand_id
1 'polypeptide(L)' 'MSTNIPCSKILLAGNEGCRVTYCETHQTTELEIGAFSLRLDIEAFSTLNHLINEANSKIHALHASQQSYNHLIQKLKDAY' A
#
# COMPACT_ATOMS: atom_id res chain seq x y z
N MET A 1 10.67 28.05 22.23
CA MET A 1 11.81 27.63 21.39
C MET A 1 11.68 26.13 21.18
N SER A 2 11.17 25.71 20.03
CA SER A 2 11.02 24.30 19.67
C SER A 2 12.43 23.74 19.45
N THR A 3 12.92 22.95 20.38
CA THR A 3 14.17 22.21 20.20
C THR A 3 13.98 21.25 19.03
N ASN A 4 14.56 21.58 17.87
CA ASN A 4 14.63 20.69 16.71
C ASN A 4 15.51 19.51 17.06
N ILE A 5 14.93 18.51 17.73
CA ILE A 5 15.62 17.24 17.97
C ILE A 5 15.82 16.60 16.59
N PRO A 6 17.06 16.31 16.18
CA PRO A 6 17.31 15.68 14.90
C PRO A 6 16.57 14.35 14.82
N CYS A 7 15.87 14.12 13.70
CA CYS A 7 15.18 12.86 13.46
C CYS A 7 16.21 11.74 13.21
N SER A 8 16.31 10.77 14.12
CA SER A 8 16.93 9.49 13.80
C SER A 8 15.96 8.69 12.93
N LYS A 9 16.38 8.28 11.74
CA LYS A 9 15.55 7.63 10.73
C LYS A 9 16.15 6.30 10.29
N ILE A 10 15.33 5.26 10.29
CA ILE A 10 15.68 3.89 9.88
C ILE A 10 14.86 3.53 8.64
N LEU A 11 15.51 3.17 7.54
CA LEU A 11 14.81 2.64 6.37
C LEU A 11 14.28 1.24 6.69
N LEU A 12 12.95 1.05 6.62
CA LEU A 12 12.32 -0.25 6.86
C LEU A 12 12.13 -1.03 5.56
N ALA A 13 11.74 -0.35 4.49
CA ALA A 13 11.55 -0.92 3.16
C ALA A 13 11.67 0.16 2.08
N GLY A 14 12.08 -0.18 0.86
CA GLY A 14 12.10 0.76 -0.25
C GLY A 14 12.35 0.10 -1.60
N ASN A 15 11.68 0.63 -2.62
CA ASN A 15 11.83 0.32 -4.04
C ASN A 15 11.72 1.63 -4.85
N GLU A 16 11.91 1.58 -6.17
CA GLU A 16 11.75 2.77 -7.01
C GLU A 16 10.38 3.42 -6.82
N GLY A 17 10.38 4.71 -6.43
CA GLY A 17 9.17 5.50 -6.24
C GLY A 17 8.39 5.26 -4.94
N CYS A 18 8.82 4.35 -4.05
CA CYS A 18 8.15 4.14 -2.77
C CYS A 18 9.14 3.71 -1.66
N ARG A 19 9.11 4.39 -0.51
CA ARG A 19 9.90 3.99 0.67
C ARG A 19 9.14 4.16 1.97
N VAL A 20 9.46 3.32 2.94
CA VAL A 20 8.95 3.36 4.31
C VAL A 20 10.12 3.52 5.26
N THR A 21 10.08 4.58 6.07
CA THR A 21 11.11 4.92 7.05
C THR A 21 10.49 5.02 8.43
N TYR A 22 11.16 4.56 9.47
CA TYR A 22 10.75 4.77 10.86
C TYR A 22 11.58 5.89 11.47
N CYS A 23 10.93 6.85 12.13
CA CYS A 23 11.61 7.87 12.90
C CYS A 23 11.58 7.50 14.39
N GLU A 24 12.73 7.13 14.96
CA GLU A 24 12.84 6.75 16.38
C GLU A 24 12.54 7.94 17.30
N THR A 25 12.96 9.15 16.91
CA THR A 25 12.77 10.38 17.71
C THR A 25 11.29 10.70 17.93
N HIS A 26 10.48 10.52 16.90
CA HIS A 26 9.05 10.86 16.93
C HIS A 26 8.15 9.63 17.02
N GLN A 27 8.73 8.42 17.02
CA GLN A 27 8.03 7.14 17.01
C GLN A 27 6.95 7.05 15.92
N THR A 28 7.27 7.56 14.73
CA THR A 28 6.36 7.62 13.59
C THR A 28 6.93 6.87 12.39
N THR A 29 6.05 6.37 11.54
CA THR A 29 6.40 5.83 10.23
C THR A 29 6.18 6.91 9.17
N GLU A 30 7.15 7.08 8.29
CA GLU A 30 7.10 7.96 7.13
C GLU A 30 7.02 7.09 5.87
N LEU A 31 5.89 7.18 5.18
CA LEU A 31 5.65 6.57 3.88
C LEU A 31 5.85 7.63 2.80
N GLU A 32 6.79 7.41 1.89
CA GLU A 32 7.03 8.27 0.74
C GLU A 32 6.65 7.55 -0.54
N ILE A 33 5.89 8.24 -1.40
CA ILE A 33 5.39 7.75 -2.69
C ILE A 33 5.63 8.87 -3.70
N GLY A 34 6.62 8.69 -4.58
CA GLY A 34 7.05 9.72 -5.54
C GLY A 34 7.41 11.04 -4.83
N ALA A 35 6.62 12.08 -5.07
CA ALA A 35 6.82 13.41 -4.45
C ALA A 35 6.04 13.61 -3.13
N PHE A 36 5.25 12.63 -2.70
CA PHE A 36 4.42 12.71 -1.50
C PHE A 36 5.09 12.01 -0.33
N SER A 37 5.00 12.58 0.87
CA SER A 37 5.40 11.95 2.12
C SER A 37 4.28 12.07 3.15
N LEU A 38 3.92 10.95 3.76
CA LEU A 38 2.93 10.83 4.82
C LEU A 38 3.65 10.38 6.09
N ARG A 39 3.50 11.15 7.16
CA ARG A 39 3.93 10.74 8.50
C ARG A 39 2.72 10.22 9.26
N LEU A 40 2.84 9.01 9.77
CA LEU A 40 1.80 8.27 10.48
C LEU A 40 2.36 7.81 11.82
N ASP A 41 1.53 7.77 12.86
CA ASP A 41 1.84 6.93 14.01
C ASP A 41 1.79 5.43 13.62
N ILE A 42 2.27 4.58 14.52
CA ILE A 42 2.41 3.14 14.26
C ILE A 42 1.03 2.48 14.04
N GLU A 43 -0.01 2.93 14.74
CA GLU A 43 -1.36 2.39 14.64
C GLU A 43 -2.01 2.75 13.30
N ALA A 44 -1.88 4.00 12.88
CA ALA A 44 -2.34 4.50 11.59
C ALA A 44 -1.59 3.81 10.44
N PHE A 45 -0.27 3.57 10.57
CA PHE A 45 0.49 2.82 9.58
C PHE A 45 0.02 1.36 9.47
N SER A 46 -0.23 0.70 10.60
CA SER A 46 -0.77 -0.67 10.64
C SER A 46 -2.17 -0.75 10.00
N THR A 47 -3.03 0.21 10.32
CA THR A 47 -4.38 0.33 9.74
C THR A 47 -4.32 0.57 8.22
N LEU A 48 -3.42 1.45 7.76
CA LEU A 48 -3.20 1.69 6.34
C LEU A 48 -2.74 0.43 5.62
N ASN A 49 -1.80 -0.33 6.19
CA ASN A 49 -1.37 -1.60 5.64
C ASN A 49 -2.53 -2.61 5.52
N HIS A 50 -3.39 -2.70 6.54
CA HIS A 50 -4.58 -3.55 6.47
C HIS A 50 -5.53 -3.12 5.35
N LEU A 51 -5.84 -1.83 5.25
CA LEU A 51 -6.72 -1.28 4.21
C LEU A 51 -6.18 -1.53 2.79
N ILE A 52 -4.88 -1.33 2.57
CA ILE A 52 -4.23 -1.58 1.27
C ILE A 52 -4.34 -3.07 0.90
N ASN A 53 -4.07 -3.97 1.85
CA ASN A 53 -4.16 -5.41 1.61
C ASN A 53 -5.60 -5.86 1.34
N GLU A 54 -6.58 -5.31 2.05
CA GLU A 54 -8.00 -5.58 1.80
C GLU A 54 -8.41 -5.11 0.40
N ALA A 55 -8.05 -3.87 0.04
CA ALA A 55 -8.35 -3.32 -1.28
C ALA A 55 -7.70 -4.14 -2.40
N ASN A 56 -6.42 -4.52 -2.24
CA ASN A 56 -5.71 -5.33 -3.22
C ASN A 56 -6.37 -6.71 -3.39
N SER A 57 -6.79 -7.34 -2.28
CA SER A 57 -7.50 -8.62 -2.32
C SER A 57 -8.83 -8.53 -3.10
N LYS A 58 -9.59 -7.45 -2.92
CA LYS A 58 -10.84 -7.21 -3.66
C LYS A 58 -10.60 -6.98 -5.15
N ILE A 59 -9.52 -6.26 -5.51
CA ILE A 59 -9.11 -6.07 -6.92
C ILE A 59 -8.78 -7.42 -7.57
N HIS A 60 -8.01 -8.27 -6.90
CA HIS A 60 -7.70 -9.61 -7.40
C HIS A 60 -8.97 -10.46 -7.61
N ALA A 61 -9.91 -10.44 -6.67
CA ALA A 61 -11.18 -11.14 -6.80
C ALA A 61 -12.00 -10.63 -7.99
N LEU A 62 -12.05 -9.30 -8.19
CA LEU A 62 -12.73 -8.69 -9.32
C LEU A 62 -12.13 -9.16 -10.66
N HIS A 63 -10.80 -9.15 -10.78
CA HIS A 63 -10.11 -9.58 -12.00
C HIS A 63 -10.35 -11.06 -12.29
N ALA A 64 -10.30 -11.92 -11.27
CA ALA A 64 -10.58 -13.35 -11.42
C ALA A 64 -12.04 -13.60 -11.87
N SER A 65 -13.00 -12.83 -11.34
CA SER A 65 -14.40 -12.90 -11.76
C SER A 65 -14.58 -12.47 -13.22
N GLN A 66 -13.93 -11.39 -13.65
CA GLN A 66 -14.01 -10.91 -15.04
C GLN A 66 -13.41 -11.91 -16.02
N GLN A 67 -12.26 -12.51 -15.69
CA GLN A 67 -11.64 -13.56 -16.50
C GLN A 67 -12.55 -14.78 -16.64
N SER A 68 -13.17 -15.21 -15.53
CA SER A 68 -14.10 -16.34 -15.52
C SER A 68 -15.35 -16.07 -16.36
N TYR A 69 -15.90 -14.85 -16.28
CA TYR A 69 -17.04 -14.43 -17.10
C TYR A 69 -16.70 -14.41 -18.59
N ASN A 70 -15.56 -13.81 -18.95
CA ASN A 70 -15.11 -13.75 -20.34
C ASN A 70 -14.90 -15.17 -20.93
N HIS A 71 -14.34 -16.08 -20.14
CA HIS A 71 -14.17 -17.48 -20.54
C HIS A 71 -15.51 -18.19 -20.76
N LEU A 72 -16.50 -17.95 -19.90
CA LEU A 72 -17.85 -18.50 -20.07
C LEU A 72 -18.51 -17.99 -21.36
N ILE A 73 -18.45 -16.68 -21.60
CA ILE A 73 -19.03 -16.07 -22.81
C ILE A 73 -18.35 -16.60 -24.07
N GLN A 74 -17.03 -16.78 -24.06
CA GLN A 74 -16.32 -17.36 -25.19
C GLN A 74 -16.80 -18.80 -25.47
N LYS A 75 -16.91 -19.64 -24.44
CA LYS A 75 -17.43 -21.00 -24.59
C LYS A 75 -18.86 -21.05 -25.15
N LEU A 76 -19.72 -20.12 -24.75
CA LEU A 76 -21.09 -20.03 -25.27
C LEU A 76 -21.12 -19.61 -26.73
N LYS A 77 -20.23 -18.71 -27.14
CA LYS A 77 -20.06 -18.33 -28.56
C LYS A 77 -19.53 -19.49 -29.40
N ASP A 78 -18.58 -20.26 -28.88
CA ASP A 78 -18.01 -21.39 -29.61
C ASP A 78 -18.99 -22.57 -29.75
N ALA A 79 -20.07 -22.57 -28.94
CA ALA A 79 -21.09 -23.62 -28.94
C ALA A 79 -22.26 -23.34 -29.91
N TYR A 80 -22.32 -22.18 -30.56
CA TYR A 80 -23.35 -21.79 -31.52
C TYR A 80 -22.73 -21.38 -32.86
#